data_AF-A0A8C6U2A2-F1
#
_entry.id   AF-A0A8C6U2A2-F1
#
_cell.length_a   1.000
_cell.length_b   1.000
_cell.length_c   1.000
_cell.angle_alpha   90.00
_cell.angle_beta   90.00
_cell.angle_gamma   90.00
#
_symmetry.space_group_name_H-M   'P 1'
#
loop_
_entity.id
_entity.type
_entity.pdbx_description
1 polymer ?
#
loop_
_entity_poly.entity_id
_entity_poly.type
_entity_poly.pdbx_seq_one_letter_code
_entity_poly.pdbx_strand_id
1 'polypeptide(L)'
;MKKIPRDAEASNVLIGEVDFLDKPFVSFIGRAIATLMVDDLFSDVAYKARDREDLIAGVDEFLDEVIVLPPGEWDPKIRIEPPKKVPSAEMRCVCTFSYPLNECFYYILVVMFCGGLWLDIKRKIPWYCSDIYDGVHIQSISAVLFIYLGCITNAITFGGLLGDATDNYQGVMESFLGTALAGTVFCLFGGQPLIILSSTGPILIFEKLLYEFCKNNDVDYMELRLWIGLHSCVQCFVLVLSDASYIIRYMTRFTEEGFSSLISFIFISDAIKKMLNLTDMGYSQLSKKECLKFGGSLVGKACKYVPDLALMSFILFFGTYSMTISLKKFKFSRYFPTKVSNAVRSQHLSLYYPRRSQYVLFLIIPAWSSLLCSV
;
A
#
# COMPACT_ATOMS: atom_id res chain seq x y z
N MET A 1 -33.43 14.47 48.87
CA MET A 1 -32.80 13.53 47.92
C MET A 1 -32.27 14.33 46.74
N LYS A 2 -30.95 14.58 46.65
CA LYS A 2 -30.39 15.12 45.41
C LYS A 2 -30.44 13.98 44.38
N LYS A 3 -31.02 14.24 43.22
CA LYS A 3 -31.17 13.28 42.14
C LYS A 3 -29.79 12.79 41.70
N ILE A 4 -29.64 11.47 41.64
CA ILE A 4 -28.60 10.80 40.86
C ILE A 4 -28.69 11.38 39.43
N PRO A 5 -27.56 11.80 38.81
CA PRO A 5 -27.57 12.33 37.44
C PRO A 5 -28.21 11.31 36.49
N ARG A 6 -28.89 11.79 35.44
CA ARG A 6 -29.75 10.94 34.57
C ARG A 6 -29.01 9.79 33.87
N ASP A 7 -27.67 9.84 33.86
CA ASP A 7 -26.80 8.90 33.17
C ASP A 7 -25.89 8.10 34.13
N ALA A 8 -26.14 8.13 35.44
CA ALA A 8 -25.38 7.31 36.38
C ALA A 8 -25.96 5.90 36.47
N GLU A 9 -25.18 4.92 36.02
CA GLU A 9 -25.45 3.50 36.21
C GLU A 9 -24.96 3.07 37.60
N ALA A 10 -25.79 2.34 38.33
CA ALA A 10 -25.44 1.79 39.63
C ALA A 10 -25.41 0.27 39.53
N SER A 11 -24.22 -0.33 39.68
CA SER A 11 -24.04 -1.77 39.77
C SER A 11 -23.73 -2.17 41.21
N ASN A 12 -24.54 -3.06 41.79
CA ASN A 12 -24.30 -3.59 43.13
C ASN A 12 -23.33 -4.76 43.02
N VAL A 13 -22.06 -4.52 43.36
CA VAL A 13 -21.03 -5.57 43.36
C VAL A 13 -20.77 -6.00 44.79
N LEU A 14 -21.38 -7.11 45.20
CA LEU A 14 -21.16 -7.70 46.52
C LEU A 14 -19.85 -8.49 46.51
N ILE A 15 -18.81 -7.88 47.09
CA ILE A 15 -17.49 -8.47 47.25
C ILE A 15 -17.39 -8.99 48.70
N GLY A 16 -17.49 -10.31 48.87
CA GLY A 16 -17.42 -10.96 50.18
C GLY A 16 -16.93 -12.40 50.06
N GLU A 17 -16.29 -12.90 51.12
CA GLU A 17 -15.92 -14.31 51.25
C GLU A 17 -17.20 -15.16 51.39
N VAL A 18 -17.25 -16.29 50.69
CA VAL A 18 -18.40 -17.17 50.71
C VAL A 18 -17.94 -18.56 51.11
N ASP A 19 -18.47 -19.06 52.24
CA ASP A 19 -17.99 -20.24 52.97
C ASP A 19 -18.09 -21.57 52.18
N PHE A 20 -18.69 -21.56 50.99
CA PHE A 20 -18.92 -22.78 50.18
C PHE A 20 -17.84 -23.03 49.09
N LEU A 21 -16.86 -22.16 48.92
CA LEU A 21 -15.87 -22.26 47.84
C LEU A 21 -14.55 -22.90 48.30
N ASP A 22 -14.19 -24.05 47.72
CA ASP A 22 -12.94 -24.78 48.02
C ASP A 22 -11.65 -23.97 47.72
N LYS A 23 -11.73 -22.93 46.88
CA LYS A 23 -10.63 -22.02 46.52
C LYS A 23 -11.09 -20.55 46.52
N PRO A 24 -11.24 -19.90 47.69
CA PRO A 24 -11.89 -18.60 47.81
C PRO A 24 -11.12 -17.48 47.08
N PHE A 25 -9.79 -17.51 47.12
CA PHE A 25 -8.93 -16.48 46.52
C PHE A 25 -9.07 -16.35 44.99
N VAL A 26 -9.10 -17.48 44.27
CA VAL A 26 -9.18 -17.47 42.80
C VAL A 26 -10.57 -17.04 42.34
N SER A 27 -11.62 -17.46 43.05
CA SER A 27 -12.99 -17.02 42.78
C SER A 27 -13.17 -15.52 43.01
N PHE A 28 -12.52 -14.99 44.05
CA PHE A 28 -12.54 -13.57 44.37
C PHE A 28 -11.90 -12.72 43.26
N ILE A 29 -10.70 -13.11 42.80
CA ILE A 29 -10.03 -12.45 41.67
C ILE A 29 -10.90 -12.52 40.41
N GLY A 30 -11.50 -13.67 40.13
CA GLY A 30 -12.38 -13.84 38.98
C GLY A 30 -13.60 -12.92 39.02
N ARG A 31 -14.21 -12.72 40.20
CA ARG A 31 -15.34 -11.79 40.38
C ARG A 31 -14.92 -10.32 40.24
N ALA A 32 -13.77 -9.95 40.79
CA ALA A 32 -13.22 -8.60 40.65
C ALA A 32 -12.90 -8.27 39.18
N ILE A 33 -12.24 -9.19 38.47
CA ILE A 33 -11.95 -9.03 37.04
C ILE A 33 -13.23 -9.02 36.21
N ALA A 34 -14.21 -9.89 36.51
CA ALA A 34 -15.49 -9.88 35.82
C ALA A 34 -16.20 -8.53 35.97
N THR A 35 -16.13 -7.92 37.16
CA THR A 35 -16.71 -6.59 37.43
C THR A 35 -16.00 -5.50 36.63
N LEU A 36 -14.66 -5.51 36.59
CA LEU A 36 -13.88 -4.60 35.76
C LEU A 36 -14.26 -4.73 34.27
N MET A 37 -14.50 -5.96 33.81
CA MET A 37 -14.89 -6.24 32.41
C MET A 37 -16.34 -5.88 32.06
N VAL A 38 -17.18 -5.54 33.05
CA VAL A 38 -18.52 -4.99 32.76
C VAL A 38 -18.43 -3.56 32.23
N ASP A 39 -17.35 -2.85 32.56
CA ASP A 39 -17.14 -1.49 32.08
C ASP A 39 -16.67 -1.48 30.61
N ASP A 40 -17.41 -0.76 29.78
CA ASP A 40 -17.16 -0.67 28.35
C ASP A 40 -15.79 -0.04 28.06
N LEU A 41 -15.33 0.92 28.87
CA LEU A 41 -14.04 1.61 28.68
C LEU A 41 -12.88 0.68 29.04
N PHE A 42 -12.91 0.05 30.22
CA PHE A 42 -11.87 -0.87 30.65
C PHE A 42 -11.78 -2.12 29.75
N SER A 43 -12.91 -2.64 29.27
CA SER A 43 -12.92 -3.78 28.34
C SER A 43 -12.20 -3.46 27.03
N ASP A 44 -12.41 -2.27 26.48
CA ASP A 44 -11.78 -1.82 25.24
C ASP A 44 -10.26 -1.63 25.41
N VAL A 45 -9.84 -1.05 26.55
CA VAL A 45 -8.42 -0.89 26.91
C VAL A 45 -7.76 -2.25 27.06
N ALA A 46 -8.41 -3.18 27.76
CA ALA A 46 -7.89 -4.53 27.98
C ALA A 46 -7.71 -5.33 26.69
N TYR A 47 -8.61 -5.20 25.71
CA TYR A 47 -8.49 -5.87 24.40
C TYR A 47 -7.41 -5.24 23.49
N LYS A 48 -7.11 -3.94 23.66
CA LYS A 48 -6.14 -3.20 22.83
C LYS A 48 -4.74 -3.10 23.46
N ALA A 49 -4.61 -3.37 24.76
CA ALA A 49 -3.36 -3.30 25.50
C ALA A 49 -2.28 -4.21 24.89
N ARG A 50 -1.08 -3.65 24.71
CA ARG A 50 0.09 -4.41 24.19
C ARG A 50 1.11 -4.68 25.29
N ASP A 51 1.13 -3.81 26.29
CA ASP A 51 2.07 -3.84 27.41
C ASP A 51 1.33 -3.83 28.76
N ARG A 52 2.03 -4.26 29.82
CA ARG A 52 1.47 -4.31 31.19
C ARG A 52 1.08 -2.92 31.71
N GLU A 53 1.79 -1.89 31.27
CA GLU A 53 1.59 -0.50 31.70
C GLU A 53 0.23 0.04 31.25
N ASP A 54 -0.20 -0.31 30.02
CA ASP A 54 -1.53 0.05 29.48
C ASP A 54 -2.66 -0.52 30.34
N LEU A 55 -2.49 -1.78 30.79
CA LEU A 55 -3.51 -2.45 31.61
C LEU A 55 -3.56 -1.87 33.03
N ILE A 56 -2.41 -1.51 33.61
CA ILE A 56 -2.36 -0.86 34.92
C ILE A 56 -3.02 0.52 34.86
N ALA A 57 -2.74 1.30 33.82
CA ALA A 57 -3.35 2.61 33.63
C ALA A 57 -4.89 2.52 33.51
N GLY A 58 -5.41 1.51 32.80
CA GLY A 58 -6.85 1.27 32.72
C GLY A 58 -7.48 0.87 34.06
N VAL A 59 -6.78 0.10 34.90
CA VAL A 59 -7.28 -0.26 36.24
C VAL A 59 -7.30 0.97 37.15
N ASP A 60 -6.25 1.80 37.11
CA ASP A 60 -6.17 3.03 37.91
C ASP A 60 -7.28 4.03 37.53
N GLU A 61 -7.54 4.21 36.22
CA GLU A 61 -8.63 5.07 35.72
C GLU A 61 -10.00 4.58 36.20
N PHE A 62 -10.26 3.27 36.16
CA PHE A 62 -11.50 2.70 36.66
C PHE A 62 -11.67 2.90 38.19
N LEU A 63 -10.60 2.72 38.95
CA LEU A 63 -10.63 2.87 40.42
C LEU A 63 -10.85 4.32 40.87
N ASP A 64 -10.42 5.30 40.07
CA ASP A 64 -10.66 6.72 40.34
C ASP A 64 -12.13 7.13 40.08
N GLU A 65 -12.84 6.42 39.21
CA GLU A 65 -14.26 6.69 38.91
C GLU A 65 -15.23 5.96 39.86
N VAL A 66 -14.85 4.80 40.39
CA VAL A 66 -15.71 3.97 41.25
C VAL A 66 -15.62 4.37 42.71
N ILE A 67 -16.76 4.66 43.33
CA ILE A 67 -16.86 4.86 44.78
C ILE A 67 -17.06 3.50 45.45
N VAL A 68 -16.01 2.97 46.09
CA VAL A 68 -16.10 1.73 46.87
C VAL A 68 -16.59 2.01 48.29
N LEU A 69 -17.63 1.31 48.71
CA LEU A 69 -18.12 1.32 50.09
C LEU A 69 -17.69 0.03 50.81
N PRO A 70 -17.20 0.10 52.06
CA PRO A 70 -16.81 -1.09 52.81
C PRO A 70 -18.05 -1.95 53.16
N PRO A 71 -17.89 -3.28 53.24
CA PRO A 71 -18.97 -4.18 53.61
C PRO A 71 -19.42 -3.92 55.05
N GLY A 72 -20.66 -3.43 55.23
CA GLY A 72 -21.27 -3.20 56.54
C GLY A 72 -21.72 -1.76 56.82
N GLU A 73 -21.34 -0.77 56.00
CA GLU A 73 -21.70 0.65 56.19
C GLU A 73 -22.80 1.15 55.22
N TRP A 74 -23.53 0.24 54.58
CA TRP A 74 -24.61 0.64 53.67
C TRP A 74 -25.89 0.99 54.43
N ASP A 75 -26.09 2.29 54.72
CA ASP A 75 -27.36 2.83 55.23
C ASP A 75 -28.12 3.51 54.08
N PRO A 76 -29.41 3.15 53.81
CA PRO A 76 -30.24 3.81 52.80
C PRO A 76 -30.41 5.33 52.98
N LYS A 77 -30.05 5.87 54.16
CA LYS A 77 -30.06 7.31 54.46
C LYS A 77 -28.71 8.01 54.25
N ILE A 78 -27.63 7.28 53.94
CA ILE A 78 -26.31 7.86 53.71
C ILE A 78 -26.35 8.76 52.47
N ARG A 79 -25.96 10.03 52.64
CA ARG A 79 -26.01 11.04 51.58
C ARG A 79 -24.66 11.06 50.86
N ILE A 80 -24.59 10.45 49.69
CA ILE A 80 -23.41 10.52 48.81
C ILE A 80 -23.40 11.92 48.18
N GLU A 81 -22.30 12.66 48.37
CA GLU A 81 -22.11 13.93 47.67
C GLU A 81 -21.82 13.65 46.19
N PRO A 82 -22.40 14.42 45.26
CA PRO A 82 -22.06 14.27 43.85
C PRO A 82 -20.54 14.47 43.67
N PRO A 83 -19.90 13.72 42.76
CA PRO A 83 -18.46 13.81 42.54
C PRO A 83 -18.08 15.26 42.22
N LYS A 84 -16.95 15.72 42.79
CA LYS A 84 -16.48 17.12 42.66
C LYS A 84 -16.17 17.52 41.21
N LYS A 85 -15.97 16.54 40.34
CA LYS A 85 -15.95 16.68 38.89
C LYS A 85 -16.91 15.64 38.33
N VAL A 86 -17.91 16.06 37.58
CA VAL A 86 -18.52 15.17 36.57
C VAL A 86 -17.39 14.90 35.58
N PRO A 87 -16.98 13.64 35.33
CA PRO A 87 -16.03 13.38 34.26
C PRO A 87 -16.62 14.00 33.01
N SER A 88 -15.91 14.96 32.43
CA SER A 88 -16.36 15.53 31.18
C SER A 88 -16.37 14.38 30.18
N ALA A 89 -17.53 14.15 29.57
CA ALA A 89 -17.64 13.32 28.39
C ALA A 89 -16.70 13.77 27.25
N GLU A 90 -15.95 14.85 27.43
CA GLU A 90 -14.90 15.37 26.55
C GLU A 90 -13.63 14.51 26.55
N MET A 91 -13.40 13.65 27.56
CA MET A 91 -12.36 12.62 27.48
C MET A 91 -12.84 11.34 26.77
N ARG A 92 -14.07 11.32 26.23
CA ARG A 92 -14.52 10.34 25.21
C ARG A 92 -13.91 10.60 23.82
N CYS A 93 -12.94 11.49 23.73
CA CYS A 93 -12.33 11.87 22.46
C CYS A 93 -10.83 11.51 22.41
N VAL A 94 -10.49 10.28 22.78
CA VAL A 94 -9.31 9.60 22.22
C VAL A 94 -9.77 8.27 21.63
N CYS A 95 -10.11 8.33 20.34
CA CYS A 95 -10.16 7.22 19.38
C CYS A 95 -11.02 5.99 19.69
N THR A 96 -12.27 6.18 20.12
CA THR A 96 -13.33 5.21 19.78
C THR A 96 -14.56 5.93 19.24
N PHE A 97 -14.79 5.73 17.95
CA PHE A 97 -15.86 6.30 17.16
C PHE A 97 -17.19 5.67 17.60
N SER A 98 -17.94 6.33 18.47
CA SER A 98 -19.34 5.94 18.77
C SER A 98 -20.22 7.18 18.89
N TYR A 99 -20.64 7.69 17.72
CA TYR A 99 -21.81 8.55 17.60
C TYR A 99 -22.97 7.71 17.06
N PRO A 100 -24.23 8.03 17.40
CA PRO A 100 -25.38 7.42 16.75
C PRO A 100 -25.27 7.61 15.23
N LEU A 101 -25.37 6.50 14.51
CA LEU A 101 -25.01 6.31 13.10
C LEU A 101 -25.66 7.31 12.11
N ASN A 102 -26.76 7.97 12.48
CA ASN A 102 -27.55 8.82 11.59
C ASN A 102 -27.23 10.33 11.68
N GLU A 103 -26.78 10.85 12.83
CA GLU A 103 -26.48 12.29 12.98
C GLU A 103 -25.03 12.61 12.57
N CYS A 104 -24.11 11.65 12.72
CA CYS A 104 -22.70 11.81 12.35
C CYS A 104 -22.49 11.87 10.83
N PHE A 105 -23.41 11.26 10.07
CA PHE A 105 -23.34 11.21 8.61
C PHE A 105 -23.63 12.58 7.98
N TYR A 106 -24.46 13.41 8.61
CA TYR A 106 -24.80 14.74 8.10
C TYR A 106 -23.73 15.79 8.46
N TYR A 107 -23.13 15.73 9.66
CA TYR A 107 -22.09 16.69 10.06
C TYR A 107 -20.71 16.43 9.43
N ILE A 108 -20.34 15.17 9.18
CA ILE A 108 -19.08 14.82 8.52
C ILE A 108 -19.12 15.12 7.01
N LEU A 109 -20.28 14.96 6.36
CA LEU A 109 -20.42 15.24 4.92
C LEU A 109 -20.50 16.75 4.62
N VAL A 110 -20.96 17.56 5.58
CA VAL A 110 -21.20 19.01 5.40
C VAL A 110 -20.03 19.87 5.89
N VAL A 111 -19.26 19.42 6.89
CA VAL A 111 -18.22 20.24 7.53
C VAL A 111 -16.83 19.79 7.09
N MET A 112 -16.52 20.13 5.84
CA MET A 112 -15.34 20.88 5.40
C MET A 112 -14.93 20.37 4.02
N PHE A 113 -15.46 21.03 2.98
CA PHE A 113 -14.94 20.92 1.63
C PHE A 113 -13.40 21.01 1.68
N CYS A 114 -12.69 19.98 1.19
CA CYS A 114 -11.22 19.87 1.23
C CYS A 114 -10.59 19.62 2.63
N GLY A 115 -11.37 19.24 3.63
CA GLY A 115 -10.90 18.99 4.99
C GLY A 115 -9.90 17.82 5.09
N GLY A 116 -10.17 16.71 4.38
CA GLY A 116 -9.26 15.56 4.35
C GLY A 116 -7.89 15.91 3.78
N LEU A 117 -7.86 16.55 2.61
CA LEU A 117 -6.62 16.98 1.95
C LEU A 117 -5.80 17.95 2.81
N TRP A 118 -6.46 18.93 3.45
CA TRP A 118 -5.78 19.90 4.31
C TRP A 118 -5.09 19.23 5.51
N LEU A 119 -5.74 18.24 6.13
CA LEU A 119 -5.15 17.48 7.23
C LEU A 119 -3.92 16.68 6.78
N ASP A 120 -3.95 16.10 5.58
CA ASP A 120 -2.81 15.36 5.04
C ASP A 120 -1.62 16.28 4.72
N ILE A 121 -1.88 17.46 4.15
CA ILE A 121 -0.85 18.49 3.91
C ILE A 121 -0.24 18.94 5.24
N LYS A 122 -1.07 19.26 6.24
CA LYS A 122 -0.61 19.71 7.56
C LYS A 122 0.27 18.66 8.26
N ARG A 123 -0.04 17.37 8.09
CA ARG A 123 0.79 16.27 8.63
C ARG A 123 2.11 16.12 7.90
N LYS A 124 2.17 16.35 6.58
CA LYS A 124 3.36 16.10 5.75
C LYS A 124 4.38 17.24 5.77
N ILE A 125 3.93 18.49 5.76
CA ILE A 125 4.79 19.70 5.74
C ILE A 125 5.99 19.65 6.70
N PRO A 126 5.85 19.31 8.00
CA PRO A 126 6.98 19.39 8.94
C PRO A 126 8.11 18.40 8.61
N TRP A 127 7.80 17.28 7.95
CA TRP A 127 8.78 16.24 7.63
C TRP A 127 9.51 16.48 6.31
N TYR A 128 9.03 17.40 5.47
CA TYR A 128 9.54 17.59 4.10
C TYR A 128 11.04 17.91 4.06
N CYS A 129 11.51 18.78 4.96
CA CYS A 129 12.94 19.11 5.05
C CYS A 129 13.79 17.97 5.63
N SER A 130 13.22 17.18 6.56
CA SER A 130 13.91 16.00 7.12
C SER A 130 14.10 14.92 6.06
N ASP A 131 13.07 14.66 5.25
CA ASP A 131 13.09 13.64 4.19
C ASP A 131 14.25 13.86 3.20
N ILE A 132 14.57 15.12 2.87
CA ILE A 132 15.70 15.46 1.97
C ILE A 132 17.05 15.21 2.63
N TYR A 133 17.20 15.57 3.91
CA TYR A 133 18.45 15.39 4.65
C TYR A 133 18.74 13.91 4.92
N ASP A 134 17.71 13.17 5.34
CA ASP A 134 17.78 11.72 5.61
C ASP A 134 17.98 10.89 4.33
N GLY A 135 17.61 11.44 3.18
CA GLY A 135 17.82 10.82 1.87
C GLY A 135 19.29 10.66 1.47
N VAL A 136 20.20 11.46 2.03
CA VAL A 136 21.64 11.44 1.73
C VAL A 136 22.34 10.34 2.54
N HIS A 137 22.03 9.09 2.19
CA HIS A 137 22.65 7.91 2.76
C HIS A 137 23.24 7.02 1.66
N ILE A 138 24.35 6.33 1.94
CA ILE A 138 25.05 5.48 0.96
C ILE A 138 24.15 4.34 0.42
N GLN A 139 23.18 3.90 1.22
CA GLN A 139 22.18 2.88 0.81
C GLN A 139 21.12 3.44 -0.15
N SER A 140 20.91 4.76 -0.16
CA SER A 140 19.97 5.40 -1.08
C SER A 140 20.51 5.37 -2.51
N ILE A 141 21.82 5.47 -2.70
CA ILE A 141 22.47 5.46 -4.03
C ILE A 141 22.23 4.13 -4.76
N SER A 142 22.35 3.00 -4.06
CA SER A 142 22.03 1.69 -4.65
C SER A 142 20.54 1.54 -4.96
N ALA A 143 19.66 2.12 -4.15
CA ALA A 143 18.22 2.13 -4.39
C ALA A 143 17.83 2.94 -5.61
N VAL A 144 18.41 4.12 -5.78
CA VAL A 144 18.19 4.96 -6.96
C VAL A 144 18.59 4.21 -8.22
N LEU A 145 19.78 3.64 -8.27
CA LEU A 145 20.26 2.91 -9.46
C LEU A 145 19.36 1.70 -9.78
N PHE A 146 18.97 0.91 -8.78
CA PHE A 146 18.13 -0.27 -8.97
C PHE A 146 16.72 0.09 -9.47
N ILE A 147 16.07 1.07 -8.83
CA ILE A 147 14.72 1.51 -9.22
C ILE A 147 14.76 2.17 -10.61
N TYR A 148 15.78 2.97 -10.89
CA TYR A 148 15.97 3.61 -12.19
C TYR A 148 16.04 2.59 -13.34
N LEU A 149 16.84 1.54 -13.18
CA LEU A 149 16.94 0.46 -14.17
C LEU A 149 15.59 -0.26 -14.36
N GLY A 150 14.83 -0.50 -13.28
CA GLY A 150 13.48 -1.08 -13.39
C GLY A 150 12.50 -0.16 -14.11
N CYS A 151 12.49 1.13 -13.79
CA CYS A 151 11.57 2.11 -14.38
C CYS A 151 11.85 2.36 -15.86
N ILE A 152 13.12 2.49 -16.25
CA ILE A 152 13.50 2.61 -17.67
C ILE A 152 13.02 1.41 -18.46
N THR A 153 13.26 0.22 -17.94
CA THR A 153 12.92 -1.03 -18.61
C THR A 153 11.41 -1.10 -18.86
N ASN A 154 10.60 -0.78 -17.85
CA ASN A 154 9.15 -0.70 -17.99
C ASN A 154 8.72 0.41 -18.97
N ALA A 155 9.35 1.59 -18.93
CA ALA A 155 9.04 2.68 -19.84
C ALA A 155 9.35 2.36 -21.30
N ILE A 156 10.47 1.70 -21.59
CA ILE A 156 10.86 1.30 -22.94
C ILE A 156 9.92 0.22 -23.47
N THR A 157 9.66 -0.82 -22.67
CA THR A 157 8.80 -1.94 -23.09
C THR A 157 7.37 -1.50 -23.37
N PHE A 158 6.76 -0.73 -22.45
CA PHE A 158 5.41 -0.21 -22.68
C PHE A 158 5.37 0.87 -23.75
N GLY A 159 6.35 1.76 -23.81
CA GLY A 159 6.43 2.79 -24.86
C GLY A 159 6.61 2.22 -26.26
N GLY A 160 7.35 1.12 -26.42
CA GLY A 160 7.52 0.44 -27.70
C GLY A 160 6.22 -0.23 -28.17
N LEU A 161 5.56 -0.96 -27.27
CA LEU A 161 4.25 -1.56 -27.56
C LEU A 161 3.18 -0.51 -27.90
N LEU A 162 3.24 0.65 -27.25
CA LEU A 162 2.33 1.76 -27.51
C LEU A 162 2.61 2.42 -28.87
N GLY A 163 3.89 2.57 -29.24
CA GLY A 163 4.30 3.09 -30.54
C GLY A 163 3.85 2.20 -31.69
N ASP A 164 4.02 0.87 -31.54
CA ASP A 164 3.54 -0.10 -32.53
C ASP A 164 2.01 -0.13 -32.63
N ALA A 165 1.29 0.08 -31.52
CA ALA A 165 -0.18 0.08 -31.50
C ALA A 165 -0.82 1.36 -32.03
N THR A 166 -0.12 2.50 -31.94
CA THR A 166 -0.64 3.84 -32.26
C THR A 166 0.01 4.45 -33.50
N ASP A 167 0.53 3.64 -34.43
CA ASP A 167 1.23 4.12 -35.65
C ASP A 167 2.28 5.24 -35.37
N ASN A 168 3.00 5.14 -34.24
CA ASN A 168 3.97 6.12 -33.72
C ASN A 168 3.42 7.50 -33.32
N TYR A 169 2.11 7.65 -33.10
CA TYR A 169 1.56 8.85 -32.44
C TYR A 169 2.04 8.97 -30.98
N GLN A 170 2.28 7.85 -30.30
CA GLN A 170 2.84 7.82 -28.95
C GLN A 170 3.98 6.80 -28.88
N GLY A 171 5.23 7.28 -28.97
CA GLY A 171 6.42 6.43 -28.99
C GLY A 171 7.05 6.21 -27.61
N VAL A 172 8.28 5.66 -27.67
CA VAL A 172 9.12 5.39 -26.50
C VAL A 172 9.57 6.69 -25.83
N MET A 173 9.92 7.71 -26.61
CA MET A 173 10.49 8.96 -26.09
C MET A 173 9.45 9.79 -25.34
N GLU A 174 8.21 9.84 -25.84
CA GLU A 174 7.08 10.53 -25.21
C GLU A 174 6.69 9.83 -23.91
N SER A 175 6.68 8.50 -23.91
CA SER A 175 6.41 7.67 -22.74
C SER A 175 7.50 7.83 -21.66
N PHE A 176 8.77 7.92 -22.07
CA PHE A 176 9.89 8.18 -21.19
C PHE A 176 9.82 9.57 -20.57
N LEU A 177 9.62 10.61 -21.39
CA LEU A 177 9.50 11.99 -20.93
C LEU A 177 8.28 12.17 -20.00
N GLY A 178 7.13 11.58 -20.34
CA GLY A 178 5.92 11.63 -19.53
C GLY A 178 6.12 10.99 -18.16
N THR A 179 6.78 9.83 -18.10
CA THR A 179 7.07 9.14 -16.83
C THR A 179 8.06 9.95 -15.99
N ALA A 180 9.09 10.55 -16.60
CA ALA A 180 10.06 11.38 -15.90
C ALA A 180 9.41 12.62 -15.27
N LEU A 181 8.64 13.39 -16.05
CA LEU A 181 7.96 14.60 -15.57
C LEU A 181 6.92 14.28 -14.50
N ALA A 182 6.05 13.29 -14.73
CA ALA A 182 5.03 12.89 -13.75
C ALA A 182 5.67 12.36 -12.46
N GLY A 183 6.74 11.56 -12.57
CA GLY A 183 7.50 11.05 -11.44
C GLY A 183 8.16 12.17 -10.62
N THR A 184 8.80 13.14 -11.26
CA THR A 184 9.40 14.29 -10.55
C THR A 184 8.35 15.10 -9.79
N VAL A 185 7.22 15.44 -10.43
CA VAL A 185 6.15 16.21 -9.79
C VAL A 185 5.54 15.42 -8.62
N PHE A 186 5.30 14.12 -8.80
CA PHE A 186 4.72 13.27 -7.76
C PHE A 186 5.67 13.07 -6.58
N CYS A 187 6.98 12.91 -6.80
CA CYS A 187 7.93 12.75 -5.70
C CYS A 187 8.10 14.04 -4.89
N LEU A 188 7.95 15.22 -5.51
CA LEU A 188 8.03 16.51 -4.81
C LEU A 188 6.76 16.85 -4.03
N PHE A 189 5.57 16.54 -4.56
CA PHE A 189 4.30 16.96 -3.94
C PHE A 189 3.48 15.81 -3.35
N GLY A 190 3.90 14.56 -3.51
CA GLY A 190 3.18 13.38 -3.06
C GLY A 190 3.25 13.17 -1.54
N GLY A 191 2.15 12.68 -0.95
CA GLY A 191 2.10 12.34 0.47
C GLY A 191 3.05 11.19 0.84
N GLN A 192 3.25 10.24 -0.07
CA GLN A 192 4.14 9.09 0.10
C GLN A 192 5.07 8.92 -1.13
N PRO A 193 6.30 9.47 -1.10
CA PRO A 193 7.23 9.44 -2.24
C PRO A 193 7.84 8.05 -2.52
N LEU A 194 7.51 7.02 -1.73
CA LEU A 194 7.91 5.64 -2.00
C LEU A 194 7.10 4.98 -3.13
N ILE A 195 5.99 5.60 -3.56
CA ILE A 195 5.16 5.10 -4.66
C ILE A 195 5.79 5.52 -5.98
N ILE A 196 5.99 4.56 -6.88
CA ILE A 196 6.59 4.78 -8.20
C ILE A 196 5.47 4.83 -9.23
N LEU A 197 5.43 5.91 -10.01
CA LEU A 197 4.52 6.04 -11.14
C LEU A 197 5.15 5.39 -12.38
N SER A 198 4.36 4.56 -13.08
CA SER A 198 4.76 3.93 -14.33
C SER A 198 3.51 3.52 -15.12
N SER A 199 3.66 3.38 -16.44
CA SER A 199 2.59 2.85 -17.28
C SER A 199 2.25 1.40 -16.91
N THR A 200 0.98 1.02 -17.06
CA THR A 200 0.45 -0.30 -16.69
C THR A 200 -0.19 -0.99 -17.89
N GLY A 201 -0.35 -2.32 -17.83
CA GLY A 201 -1.00 -3.08 -18.90
C GLY A 201 -2.42 -2.60 -19.25
N PRO A 202 -3.31 -2.32 -18.28
CA PRO A 202 -4.67 -1.87 -18.56
C PRO A 202 -4.74 -0.54 -19.32
N ILE A 203 -3.88 0.43 -18.98
CA ILE A 203 -3.86 1.72 -19.71
C ILE A 203 -3.37 1.54 -21.15
N LEU A 204 -2.44 0.61 -21.40
CA LEU A 204 -2.00 0.28 -22.77
C LEU A 204 -3.13 -0.32 -23.60
N ILE A 205 -3.93 -1.23 -23.03
CA ILE A 205 -5.09 -1.82 -23.72
C ILE A 205 -6.12 -0.74 -24.01
N PHE A 206 -6.39 0.14 -23.04
CA PHE A 206 -7.31 1.26 -23.22
C PHE A 206 -6.87 2.18 -24.36
N GLU A 207 -5.60 2.59 -24.40
CA GLU A 207 -5.05 3.47 -25.45
C GLU A 207 -5.10 2.79 -26.83
N LYS A 208 -4.85 1.49 -26.92
CA LYS A 208 -5.00 0.73 -28.17
C LYS A 208 -6.44 0.75 -28.68
N LEU A 209 -7.41 0.46 -27.80
CA LEU A 209 -8.83 0.48 -28.16
C LEU A 209 -9.30 1.89 -28.53
N LEU A 210 -8.78 2.90 -27.84
CA LEU A 210 -9.08 4.31 -28.14
C LEU A 210 -8.57 4.68 -29.55
N TYR A 211 -7.34 4.29 -29.88
CA TYR A 211 -6.77 4.54 -31.20
C TYR A 211 -7.56 3.82 -32.32
N GLU A 212 -7.92 2.55 -32.12
CA GLU A 212 -8.77 1.81 -33.06
C GLU A 212 -10.17 2.46 -33.21
N PHE A 213 -10.76 2.94 -32.11
CA PHE A 213 -12.03 3.66 -32.13
C PHE A 213 -11.93 4.97 -32.92
N CYS A 214 -10.88 5.76 -32.71
CA CYS A 214 -10.64 7.00 -33.45
C CYS A 214 -10.51 6.74 -34.96
N LYS A 215 -9.76 5.70 -35.33
CA LYS A 215 -9.55 5.30 -36.72
C LYS A 215 -10.83 4.83 -37.41
N ASN A 216 -11.72 4.18 -36.68
CA ASN A 216 -13.00 3.72 -37.22
C ASN A 216 -14.05 4.83 -37.38
N ASN A 217 -13.91 5.92 -36.63
CA ASN A 217 -14.88 7.03 -36.62
C ASN A 217 -14.32 8.33 -37.22
N ASP A 218 -13.12 8.31 -37.80
CA ASP A 218 -12.41 9.48 -38.34
C ASP A 218 -12.32 10.67 -37.35
N VAL A 219 -12.06 10.37 -36.07
CA VAL A 219 -11.84 11.38 -35.03
C VAL A 219 -10.35 11.49 -34.72
N ASP A 220 -9.85 12.71 -34.56
CA ASP A 220 -8.45 12.94 -34.21
C ASP A 220 -8.09 12.38 -32.83
N TYR A 221 -7.17 11.41 -32.82
CA TYR A 221 -6.74 10.69 -31.63
C TYR A 221 -6.20 11.61 -30.53
N MET A 222 -5.36 12.59 -30.90
CA MET A 222 -4.73 13.50 -29.94
C MET A 222 -5.73 14.40 -29.22
N GLU A 223 -6.75 14.87 -29.95
CA GLU A 223 -7.79 15.75 -29.43
C GLU A 223 -8.70 14.98 -28.47
N LEU A 224 -9.15 13.79 -28.88
CA LEU A 224 -9.96 12.94 -28.01
C LEU A 224 -9.20 12.55 -26.73
N ARG A 225 -7.89 12.26 -26.85
CA ARG A 225 -7.02 11.96 -25.71
C ARG A 225 -6.90 13.13 -24.73
N LEU A 226 -6.79 14.37 -25.24
CA LEU A 226 -6.78 15.58 -24.41
C LEU A 226 -8.11 15.71 -23.64
N TRP A 227 -9.24 15.55 -24.32
CA TRP A 227 -10.57 15.64 -23.70
C TRP A 227 -10.78 14.59 -22.62
N ILE A 228 -10.37 13.34 -22.85
CA ILE A 228 -10.41 12.27 -21.85
C ILE A 228 -9.57 12.66 -20.63
N GLY A 229 -8.34 13.13 -20.84
CA GLY A 229 -7.45 13.58 -19.76
C GLY A 229 -8.04 14.74 -18.94
N LEU A 230 -8.66 15.72 -19.61
CA LEU A 230 -9.31 16.86 -18.95
C LEU A 230 -10.52 16.40 -18.12
N HIS A 231 -11.34 15.50 -18.64
CA HIS A 231 -12.45 14.92 -17.90
C HIS A 231 -12.00 14.07 -16.71
N SER A 232 -10.95 13.25 -16.86
CA SER A 232 -10.37 12.48 -15.76
C SER A 232 -9.81 13.39 -14.66
N CYS A 233 -9.19 14.52 -15.03
CA CYS A 233 -8.73 15.51 -14.07
C CYS A 233 -9.88 16.10 -13.26
N VAL A 234 -10.99 16.49 -13.92
CA VAL A 234 -12.19 16.98 -13.25
C VAL A 234 -12.80 15.94 -12.31
N GLN A 235 -12.89 14.67 -12.75
CA GLN A 235 -13.38 13.58 -11.90
C GLN A 235 -12.49 13.35 -10.67
N CYS A 236 -11.17 13.38 -10.83
CA CYS A 236 -10.23 13.30 -9.72
C CYS A 236 -10.40 14.45 -8.73
N PHE A 237 -10.59 15.69 -9.21
CA PHE A 237 -10.87 16.83 -8.33
C PHE A 237 -12.16 16.64 -7.55
N VAL A 238 -13.24 16.17 -8.18
CA VAL A 238 -14.50 15.89 -7.50
C VAL A 238 -14.32 14.83 -6.41
N LEU A 239 -13.59 13.75 -6.68
CA LEU A 239 -13.33 12.69 -5.69
C LEU A 239 -12.52 13.18 -4.49
N VAL A 240 -11.54 14.06 -4.71
CA VAL A 240 -10.75 14.68 -3.64
C VAL A 240 -11.62 15.62 -2.81
N LEU A 241 -12.47 16.42 -3.46
CA LEU A 241 -13.37 17.35 -2.78
C LEU A 241 -14.49 16.64 -2.00
N SER A 242 -14.93 15.46 -2.47
CA SER A 242 -15.92 14.63 -1.80
C SER A 242 -15.34 13.66 -0.75
N ASP A 243 -14.07 13.81 -0.38
CA ASP A 243 -13.36 12.94 0.58
C ASP A 243 -13.55 11.43 0.33
N ALA A 244 -13.47 11.01 -0.95
CA ALA A 244 -13.66 9.61 -1.37
C ALA A 244 -12.64 8.62 -0.78
N SER A 245 -11.57 9.12 -0.15
CA SER A 245 -10.57 8.31 0.56
C SER A 245 -11.16 7.45 1.67
N TYR A 246 -12.35 7.77 2.18
CA TYR A 246 -13.08 6.92 3.13
C TYR A 246 -13.34 5.50 2.60
N ILE A 247 -13.55 5.33 1.29
CA ILE A 247 -13.83 4.03 0.65
C ILE A 247 -12.68 3.03 0.87
N ILE A 248 -11.44 3.53 0.99
CA ILE A 248 -10.25 2.70 1.20
C ILE A 248 -10.35 1.90 2.51
N ARG A 249 -11.12 2.34 3.50
CA ARG A 249 -11.34 1.61 4.76
C ARG A 249 -12.04 0.26 4.57
N TYR A 250 -12.81 0.10 3.49
CA TYR A 250 -13.48 -1.17 3.17
C TYR A 250 -12.55 -2.17 2.49
N MET A 251 -11.37 -1.75 2.02
CA MET A 251 -10.36 -2.64 1.44
C MET A 251 -9.63 -3.38 2.56
N THR A 252 -9.99 -4.65 2.76
CA THR A 252 -9.37 -5.50 3.78
C THR A 252 -8.05 -6.09 3.29
N ARG A 253 -7.23 -6.60 4.23
CA ARG A 253 -5.96 -7.29 3.92
C ARG A 253 -6.13 -8.41 2.88
N PHE A 254 -7.25 -9.13 2.93
CA PHE A 254 -7.55 -10.19 1.97
C PHE A 254 -7.60 -9.66 0.53
N THR A 255 -8.28 -8.53 0.31
CA THR A 255 -8.37 -7.92 -1.03
C THR A 255 -7.01 -7.40 -1.50
N GLU A 256 -6.20 -6.85 -0.61
CA GLU A 256 -4.87 -6.35 -0.93
C GLU A 256 -3.90 -7.48 -1.32
N GLU A 257 -3.84 -8.55 -0.53
CA GLU A 257 -2.98 -9.70 -0.81
C GLU A 257 -3.44 -10.43 -2.08
N GLY A 258 -4.76 -10.57 -2.29
CA GLY A 258 -5.33 -11.15 -3.49
C GLY A 258 -5.00 -10.35 -4.75
N PHE A 259 -5.17 -9.03 -4.71
CA PHE A 259 -4.84 -8.15 -5.84
C PHE A 259 -3.34 -8.17 -6.17
N SER A 260 -2.49 -8.18 -5.15
CA SER A 260 -1.04 -8.25 -5.32
C SER A 260 -0.59 -9.58 -5.94
N SER A 261 -1.20 -10.69 -5.52
CA SER A 261 -0.97 -12.02 -6.11
C SER A 261 -1.38 -12.06 -7.59
N LEU A 262 -2.53 -11.48 -7.93
CA LEU A 262 -3.04 -11.43 -9.30
C LEU A 262 -2.11 -10.65 -10.24
N ILE A 263 -1.67 -9.45 -9.83
CA ILE A 263 -0.71 -8.66 -10.62
C ILE A 263 0.58 -9.46 -10.84
N SER A 264 1.09 -10.09 -9.78
CA SER A 264 2.31 -10.90 -9.86
C SER A 264 2.18 -12.04 -10.87
N PHE A 265 1.03 -12.72 -10.89
CA PHE A 265 0.74 -13.77 -11.87
C PHE A 265 0.68 -13.23 -13.31
N ILE A 266 0.03 -12.08 -13.52
CA ILE A 266 -0.04 -11.44 -14.85
C ILE A 266 1.36 -11.15 -15.39
N PHE A 267 2.22 -10.51 -14.60
CA PHE A 267 3.57 -10.18 -15.05
C PHE A 267 4.45 -11.40 -15.32
N ILE A 268 4.33 -12.46 -14.50
CA ILE A 268 5.04 -13.73 -14.77
C ILE A 268 4.55 -14.34 -16.09
N SER A 269 3.24 -14.34 -16.32
CA SER A 269 2.68 -14.87 -17.56
C SER A 269 3.08 -14.05 -18.80
N ASP A 270 3.17 -12.72 -18.68
CA ASP A 270 3.62 -11.84 -19.76
C ASP A 270 5.10 -12.07 -20.11
N ALA A 271 5.94 -12.27 -19.09
CA ALA A 271 7.34 -12.62 -19.29
C ALA A 271 7.51 -13.94 -20.05
N ILE A 272 6.75 -14.97 -19.67
CA ILE A 272 6.78 -16.27 -20.34
C ILE A 272 6.29 -16.15 -21.79
N LYS A 273 5.18 -15.42 -22.04
CA LYS A 273 4.67 -15.18 -23.39
C LYS A 273 5.70 -14.49 -24.28
N LYS A 274 6.39 -13.47 -23.77
CA LYS A 274 7.46 -12.79 -24.51
C LYS A 274 8.61 -13.73 -24.86
N MET A 275 9.01 -14.62 -23.94
CA MET A 275 10.03 -15.62 -24.24
C MET A 275 9.61 -16.64 -25.30
N LEU A 276 8.35 -17.11 -25.27
CA LEU A 276 7.83 -18.06 -26.26
C LEU A 276 7.66 -17.41 -27.64
N ASN A 277 7.23 -16.15 -27.69
CA ASN A 277 7.14 -15.42 -28.97
C ASN A 277 8.50 -15.32 -29.67
N LEU A 278 9.61 -15.24 -28.92
CA LEU A 278 10.96 -15.25 -29.49
C LEU A 278 11.35 -16.61 -30.09
N THR A 279 10.80 -17.72 -29.57
CA THR A 279 11.05 -19.07 -30.12
C THR A 279 10.17 -19.40 -31.32
N ASP A 280 8.95 -18.87 -31.35
CA ASP A 280 7.98 -19.13 -32.42
C ASP A 280 8.18 -18.26 -33.67
N MET A 281 9.07 -17.25 -33.61
CA MET A 281 9.49 -16.49 -34.79
C MET A 281 10.24 -17.38 -35.78
N GLY A 282 9.50 -18.02 -36.68
CA GLY A 282 10.03 -18.71 -37.84
C GLY A 282 10.68 -17.71 -38.82
N TYR A 283 11.95 -17.38 -38.60
CA TYR A 283 12.77 -16.55 -39.51
C TYR A 283 12.69 -16.99 -40.99
N SER A 284 12.32 -18.24 -41.25
CA SER A 284 12.12 -18.82 -42.59
C SER A 284 10.80 -18.45 -43.26
N GLN A 285 9.80 -17.92 -42.55
CA GLN A 285 8.49 -17.51 -43.09
C GLN A 285 8.24 -15.99 -43.06
N LEU A 286 9.24 -15.20 -42.65
CA LEU A 286 9.10 -13.77 -42.43
C LEU A 286 9.03 -12.98 -43.76
N SER A 287 8.11 -12.01 -43.86
CA SER A 287 7.96 -11.15 -45.03
C SER A 287 9.20 -10.27 -45.25
N LYS A 288 9.49 -9.90 -46.52
CA LYS A 288 10.59 -8.97 -46.87
C LYS A 288 10.57 -7.67 -46.07
N LYS A 289 9.37 -7.14 -45.77
CA LYS A 289 9.20 -5.89 -45.00
C LYS A 289 9.53 -6.07 -43.52
N GLU A 290 9.16 -7.21 -42.96
CA GLU A 290 9.41 -7.55 -41.56
C GLU A 290 10.90 -7.82 -41.31
N CYS A 291 11.59 -8.53 -42.21
CA CYS A 291 13.04 -8.74 -42.13
C CYS A 291 13.83 -7.42 -42.10
N LEU A 292 13.44 -6.43 -42.91
CA LEU A 292 14.04 -5.09 -42.90
C LEU A 292 13.67 -4.28 -41.64
N LYS A 293 12.45 -4.45 -41.10
CA LYS A 293 12.01 -3.81 -39.84
C LYS A 293 12.84 -4.29 -38.64
N PHE A 294 13.21 -5.57 -38.61
CA PHE A 294 14.04 -6.17 -37.55
C PHE A 294 15.56 -6.06 -37.79
N GLY A 295 16.01 -5.24 -38.74
CA GLY A 295 17.45 -5.01 -39.00
C GLY A 295 18.19 -6.20 -39.62
N GLY A 296 17.47 -7.17 -40.19
CA GLY A 296 18.03 -8.36 -40.81
C GLY A 296 18.66 -8.08 -42.19
N SER A 297 19.77 -8.77 -42.48
CA SER A 297 20.34 -8.82 -43.83
C SER A 297 19.58 -9.84 -44.66
N LEU A 298 19.01 -9.40 -45.79
CA LEU A 298 18.38 -10.29 -46.77
C LEU A 298 19.47 -11.11 -47.47
N VAL A 299 19.37 -12.45 -47.40
CA VAL A 299 20.20 -13.36 -48.19
C VAL A 299 19.25 -14.19 -49.04
N GLY A 300 19.02 -13.75 -50.29
CA GLY A 300 18.07 -14.40 -51.22
C GLY A 300 16.61 -13.99 -51.00
N LYS A 301 15.68 -14.96 -51.04
CA LYS A 301 14.23 -14.74 -50.81
C LYS A 301 13.83 -14.76 -49.33
N ALA A 302 14.75 -15.11 -48.43
CA ALA A 302 14.52 -15.24 -47.00
C ALA A 302 15.49 -14.35 -46.19
N CYS A 303 15.13 -14.06 -44.94
CA CYS A 303 15.99 -13.36 -44.00
C CYS A 303 17.14 -14.29 -43.54
N LYS A 304 18.34 -13.75 -43.32
CA LYS A 304 19.45 -14.55 -42.75
C LYS A 304 19.05 -15.06 -41.37
N TYR A 305 18.79 -16.36 -41.27
CA TYR A 305 18.57 -17.03 -39.98
C TYR A 305 19.83 -16.88 -39.13
N VAL A 306 19.71 -16.20 -38.00
CA VAL A 306 20.75 -16.15 -36.97
C VAL A 306 20.35 -17.19 -35.92
N PRO A 307 20.87 -18.43 -35.99
CA PRO A 307 20.76 -19.33 -34.85
C PRO A 307 21.45 -18.66 -33.66
N ASP A 308 21.04 -18.98 -32.44
CA ASP A 308 21.65 -18.60 -31.15
C ASP A 308 20.97 -17.47 -30.37
N LEU A 309 20.11 -16.64 -30.97
CA LEU A 309 19.43 -15.56 -30.24
C LEU A 309 18.53 -16.11 -29.12
N ALA A 310 17.65 -17.05 -29.46
CA ALA A 310 16.72 -17.66 -28.48
C ALA A 310 17.45 -18.40 -27.35
N LEU A 311 18.55 -19.11 -27.67
CA LEU A 311 19.34 -19.85 -26.68
C LEU A 311 20.03 -18.89 -25.71
N MET A 312 20.63 -17.81 -26.21
CA MET A 312 21.27 -16.78 -25.37
C MET A 312 20.24 -16.06 -24.49
N SER A 313 19.05 -15.76 -25.02
CA SER A 313 17.92 -15.20 -24.25
C SER A 313 17.52 -16.09 -23.06
N PHE A 314 17.41 -17.41 -23.26
CA PHE A 314 17.10 -18.34 -22.17
C PHE A 314 18.22 -18.42 -21.12
N ILE A 315 19.49 -18.46 -21.54
CA ILE A 315 20.62 -18.48 -20.62
C ILE A 315 20.64 -17.20 -19.78
N LEU A 316 20.44 -16.03 -20.40
CA LEU A 316 20.40 -14.75 -19.69
C LEU A 316 19.20 -14.68 -18.73
N PHE A 317 18.01 -15.14 -19.14
CA PHE A 317 16.83 -15.16 -18.29
C PHE A 317 17.02 -16.06 -17.06
N PHE A 318 17.32 -17.34 -17.26
CA PHE A 318 17.47 -18.29 -16.15
C PHE A 318 18.73 -18.02 -15.33
N GLY A 319 19.81 -17.57 -15.96
CA GLY A 319 21.06 -17.19 -15.30
C GLY A 319 20.88 -16.01 -14.36
N THR A 320 20.25 -14.93 -14.82
CA THR A 320 19.98 -13.75 -13.97
C THR A 320 18.99 -14.06 -12.85
N TYR A 321 17.94 -14.85 -13.13
CA TYR A 321 16.99 -15.30 -12.11
C TYR A 321 17.66 -16.17 -11.02
N SER A 322 18.43 -17.18 -11.42
CA SER A 322 19.15 -18.07 -10.51
C SER A 322 20.21 -17.32 -9.69
N MET A 323 20.96 -16.42 -10.32
CA MET A 323 21.93 -15.56 -9.65
C MET A 323 21.24 -14.68 -8.60
N THR A 324 20.11 -14.06 -8.95
CA THR A 324 19.39 -13.18 -8.02
C THR A 324 18.81 -13.94 -6.83
N ILE A 325 18.28 -15.16 -7.04
CA ILE A 325 17.81 -16.01 -5.93
C ILE A 325 18.97 -16.47 -5.05
N SER A 326 20.10 -16.83 -5.65
CA SER A 326 21.30 -17.23 -4.92
C SER A 326 21.79 -16.07 -4.04
N LEU A 327 21.89 -14.86 -4.60
CA LEU A 327 22.21 -13.63 -3.87
C LEU A 327 21.21 -13.29 -2.77
N LYS A 328 19.91 -13.54 -3.01
CA LYS A 328 18.86 -13.38 -1.97
C LYS A 328 19.05 -14.38 -0.82
N LYS A 329 19.42 -15.63 -1.11
CA LYS A 329 19.74 -16.63 -0.09
C LYS A 329 21.04 -16.31 0.64
N PHE A 330 22.02 -15.73 -0.04
CA PHE A 330 23.28 -15.28 0.55
C PHE A 330 23.08 -14.16 1.60
N LYS A 331 22.04 -13.32 1.47
CA LYS A 331 21.69 -12.27 2.46
C LYS A 331 21.37 -12.82 3.86
N PHE A 332 20.76 -14.01 3.96
CA PHE A 332 20.38 -14.65 5.24
C PHE A 332 21.40 -15.68 5.73
N SER A 333 22.47 -15.85 4.97
CA SER A 333 23.48 -16.87 5.25
C SER A 333 24.50 -16.37 6.27
N ARG A 334 24.96 -17.27 7.15
CA ARG A 334 25.90 -16.97 8.24
C ARG A 334 27.38 -16.97 7.82
N TYR A 335 27.68 -17.21 6.54
CA TYR A 335 29.06 -17.46 6.07
C TYR A 335 29.97 -16.22 6.00
N PHE A 336 29.45 -14.99 6.05
CA PHE A 336 30.27 -13.76 5.88
C PHE A 336 30.18 -12.79 7.07
N PRO A 337 31.24 -11.99 7.33
CA PRO A 337 31.25 -10.97 8.37
C PRO A 337 30.17 -9.91 8.13
N THR A 338 29.61 -9.38 9.21
CA THR A 338 28.44 -8.49 9.20
C THR A 338 28.64 -7.26 8.32
N LYS A 339 29.87 -6.74 8.14
CA LYS A 339 30.17 -5.61 7.25
C LYS A 339 30.01 -5.94 5.77
N VAL A 340 30.49 -7.11 5.33
CA VAL A 340 30.35 -7.58 3.92
C VAL A 340 28.90 -8.01 3.66
N SER A 341 28.28 -8.70 4.63
CA SER A 341 26.84 -8.97 4.59
C SER A 341 26.06 -7.66 4.49
N ASN A 342 26.41 -6.62 5.24
CA ASN A 342 25.72 -5.31 5.20
C ASN A 342 25.96 -4.52 3.90
N ALA A 343 27.10 -4.68 3.23
CA ALA A 343 27.39 -4.05 1.93
C ALA A 343 26.67 -4.76 0.76
N VAL A 344 26.66 -6.10 0.76
CA VAL A 344 25.81 -6.88 -0.16
C VAL A 344 24.34 -6.63 0.15
N ARG A 345 24.01 -6.49 1.44
CA ARG A 345 22.68 -6.15 1.92
C ARG A 345 22.28 -4.74 1.50
N SER A 346 23.17 -3.74 1.47
CA SER A 346 22.85 -2.36 1.06
C SER A 346 22.61 -2.23 -0.44
N GLN A 347 23.38 -2.95 -1.26
CA GLN A 347 23.15 -3.02 -2.71
C GLN A 347 21.80 -3.68 -3.05
N HIS A 348 21.30 -4.55 -2.17
CA HIS A 348 20.00 -5.20 -2.28
C HIS A 348 18.93 -4.70 -1.27
N LEU A 349 19.19 -3.70 -0.42
CA LEU A 349 18.25 -3.30 0.67
C LEU A 349 17.04 -2.53 0.12
N SER A 350 17.13 -2.06 -1.11
CA SER A 350 16.01 -1.49 -1.87
C SER A 350 14.92 -2.53 -2.19
N LEU A 351 15.19 -3.82 -1.91
CA LEU A 351 14.25 -4.92 -2.08
C LEU A 351 13.41 -5.21 -0.83
N TYR A 352 13.61 -4.49 0.27
CA TYR A 352 12.94 -4.85 1.51
C TYR A 352 12.81 -3.70 2.50
N TYR A 353 11.81 -2.84 2.32
CA TYR A 353 11.06 -2.19 3.42
C TYR A 353 9.77 -1.52 2.89
N PRO A 354 8.56 -1.71 3.48
CA PRO A 354 8.09 -2.71 4.44
C PRO A 354 7.28 -3.86 3.78
N ARG A 355 6.78 -4.80 4.60
CA ARG A 355 6.06 -6.09 4.33
C ARG A 355 5.06 -6.20 3.15
N ARG A 356 4.73 -5.12 2.42
CA ARG A 356 3.80 -5.10 1.29
C ARG A 356 4.46 -5.14 -0.09
N SER A 357 5.78 -4.91 -0.19
CA SER A 357 6.49 -4.73 -1.48
C SER A 357 7.44 -5.90 -1.86
N GLN A 358 7.16 -7.13 -1.43
CA GLN A 358 7.94 -8.30 -1.90
C GLN A 358 7.67 -8.64 -3.37
N TYR A 359 6.57 -8.13 -3.93
CA TYR A 359 6.12 -8.42 -5.29
C TYR A 359 6.88 -7.62 -6.36
N VAL A 360 7.41 -6.44 -6.04
CA VAL A 360 8.13 -5.57 -7.00
C VAL A 360 9.44 -6.20 -7.51
N LEU A 361 10.09 -7.05 -6.70
CA LEU A 361 11.29 -7.77 -7.13
C LEU A 361 11.01 -8.86 -8.17
N PHE A 362 9.82 -9.48 -8.12
CA PHE A 362 9.37 -10.41 -9.15
C PHE A 362 9.01 -9.70 -10.47
N LEU A 363 8.84 -8.36 -10.45
CA LEU A 363 8.47 -7.56 -11.62
C LEU A 363 9.68 -7.06 -12.43
N ILE A 364 10.80 -6.73 -11.78
CA ILE A 364 11.95 -6.08 -12.43
C ILE A 364 12.87 -7.08 -13.17
N ILE A 365 13.05 -8.28 -12.63
CA ILE A 365 13.91 -9.34 -13.21
C ILE A 365 13.39 -9.85 -14.58
N PRO A 366 12.09 -10.17 -14.75
CA PRO A 366 11.58 -10.55 -16.07
C PRO A 366 11.57 -9.38 -17.07
N ALA A 367 11.43 -8.14 -16.61
CA ALA A 367 11.51 -6.97 -17.48
C ALA A 367 12.92 -6.78 -18.06
N TRP A 368 13.96 -6.97 -17.24
CA TRP A 368 15.37 -6.83 -17.65
C TRP A 368 15.79 -7.84 -18.71
N SER A 369 15.34 -9.08 -18.56
CA SER A 369 15.57 -10.14 -19.55
C SER A 369 14.74 -9.93 -20.83
N SER A 370 13.54 -9.35 -20.72
CA SER A 370 12.73 -8.96 -21.89
C SER A 370 13.37 -7.83 -22.71
N LEU A 371 14.03 -6.87 -22.06
CA LEU A 371 14.69 -5.73 -22.70
C LEU A 371 15.99 -6.13 -23.41
N LEU A 372 16.81 -6.99 -22.77
CA LEU A 372 17.99 -7.59 -23.40
C LEU A 372 17.66 -8.52 -24.59
N CYS A 373 16.39 -8.92 -24.75
CA CYS A 373 15.92 -9.65 -25.92
C CYS A 373 15.21 -8.77 -26.95
N SER A 374 14.80 -7.55 -26.59
CA SER A 374 14.11 -6.61 -27.49
C SER A 374 15.07 -5.62 -28.16
N VAL A 375 16.24 -5.39 -27.56
CA VAL A 375 17.43 -4.78 -28.17
C VAL A 375 18.26 -5.89 -28.78
#